data_AF-A0A382KUI4-F1
#
_entry.id   AF-A0A382KUI4-F1
#
_cell.length_a   1.000
_cell.length_b   1.000
_cell.length_c   1.000
_cell.angle_alpha   90.00
_cell.angle_beta   90.00
_cell.angle_gamma   90.00
#
_symmetry.space_group_name_H-M   'P 1'
#
loop_
_entity.id
_entity.type
_entity.pdbx_description
1 polymer ?
#
loop_
_entity_poly.entity_id
_entity_poly.type
_entity_poly.pdbx_seq_one_letter_code
_entity_poly.pdbx_strand_id
1 'polypeptide(L)'
;MGDQRLTKLCDSIELSLKNSCKDKISISFSGGIDSTLIAFLAQKYCDVELIAVGVPDAHDINAARSASKLIDIELKVIEVEPNDMITEGMEMQRYLNLSSIEVEFMLPFWIAAKNSTNSILMCGQGADELFGGYARFRAENAEYNLGKEVSNLIQRLPDREKKITEGFGLELSCPYLSKPVIEAAEKY
;
A
#
# COMPACT_ATOMS: atom_id res chain seq x y z
N MET A 1 26.53 14.06 4.84
CA MET A 1 25.35 14.84 4.40
C MET A 1 24.21 13.96 3.90
N GLY A 2 24.47 12.87 3.14
CA GLY A 2 23.42 11.88 2.77
C GLY A 2 22.86 11.08 3.96
N ASP A 3 23.72 10.78 4.94
CA ASP A 3 23.37 10.01 6.15
C ASP A 3 22.22 10.66 6.94
N GLN A 4 22.35 11.94 7.31
CA GLN A 4 21.34 12.67 8.08
C GLN A 4 19.97 12.81 7.35
N ARG A 5 19.94 12.74 6.02
CA ARG A 5 18.69 12.82 5.25
C ARG A 5 17.94 11.51 5.33
N LEU A 6 18.64 10.40 5.05
CA LEU A 6 18.09 9.07 5.16
C LEU A 6 17.65 8.78 6.58
N THR A 7 18.43 9.18 7.60
CA THR A 7 18.02 9.06 9.00
C THR A 7 16.68 9.76 9.26
N LYS A 8 16.53 11.03 8.86
CA LYS A 8 15.27 11.76 9.07
C LYS A 8 14.08 11.12 8.36
N LEU A 9 14.25 10.66 7.13
CA LEU A 9 13.19 9.99 6.40
C LEU A 9 12.79 8.68 7.07
N CYS A 10 13.77 7.87 7.47
CA CYS A 10 13.54 6.64 8.24
C CYS A 10 12.82 6.93 9.55
N ASP A 11 13.26 7.93 10.31
CA ASP A 11 12.64 8.35 11.58
C ASP A 11 11.18 8.78 11.37
N SER A 12 10.89 9.54 10.29
CA SER A 12 9.53 9.95 9.95
C SER A 12 8.64 8.76 9.59
N ILE A 13 9.15 7.79 8.83
CA ILE A 13 8.40 6.57 8.48
C ILE A 13 8.14 5.73 9.72
N GLU A 14 9.17 5.49 10.55
CA GLU A 14 9.03 4.75 11.82
C GLU A 14 8.03 5.45 12.77
N LEU A 15 8.06 6.78 12.86
CA LEU A 15 7.09 7.53 13.64
C LEU A 15 5.66 7.36 13.11
N SER A 16 5.47 7.43 11.78
CA SER A 16 4.16 7.20 11.17
C SER A 16 3.63 5.79 11.44
N LEU A 17 4.51 4.79 11.39
CA LEU A 17 4.17 3.41 11.70
C LEU A 17 3.79 3.28 13.17
N LYS A 18 4.60 3.78 14.09
CA LYS A 18 4.32 3.73 15.53
C LYS A 18 2.98 4.37 15.89
N ASN A 19 2.58 5.44 15.22
CA ASN A 19 1.29 6.09 15.43
C ASN A 19 0.10 5.29 14.87
N SER A 20 0.34 4.46 13.84
CA SER A 20 -0.69 3.66 13.18
C SER A 20 -0.79 2.23 13.73
N CYS A 21 0.29 1.71 14.32
CA CYS A 21 0.34 0.36 14.87
C CYS A 21 -0.50 0.27 16.15
N LYS A 22 -1.51 -0.60 16.16
CA LYS A 22 -2.21 -1.10 17.36
C LYS A 22 -1.68 -2.50 17.70
N ASP A 23 -2.38 -3.29 18.52
CA ASP A 23 -1.92 -4.65 18.90
C ASP A 23 -1.65 -5.54 17.68
N LYS A 24 -2.56 -5.56 16.69
CA LYS A 24 -2.43 -6.32 15.44
C LYS A 24 -2.93 -5.53 14.24
N ILE A 25 -2.24 -5.65 13.10
CA ILE A 25 -2.60 -5.00 11.84
C ILE A 25 -2.53 -5.98 10.66
N SER A 26 -3.26 -5.66 9.59
CA SER A 26 -3.10 -6.31 8.30
C SER A 26 -2.40 -5.37 7.33
N ILE A 27 -1.55 -5.91 6.45
CA ILE A 27 -0.89 -5.16 5.38
C ILE A 27 -1.29 -5.74 4.04
N SER A 28 -1.83 -4.89 3.15
CA SER A 28 -1.99 -5.20 1.73
C SER A 28 -0.60 -5.27 1.09
N PHE A 29 -0.14 -6.48 0.80
CA PHE A 29 1.26 -6.81 0.57
C PHE A 29 1.51 -7.30 -0.86
N SER A 30 2.32 -6.55 -1.61
CA SER A 30 2.69 -6.90 -3.00
C SER A 30 4.04 -7.60 -3.12
N GLY A 31 4.87 -7.56 -2.08
CA GLY A 31 6.28 -7.98 -2.14
C GLY A 31 7.22 -6.99 -2.84
N GLY A 32 6.69 -5.86 -3.32
CA GLY A 32 7.50 -4.73 -3.79
C GLY A 32 8.24 -4.05 -2.62
N ILE A 33 9.20 -3.18 -2.96
CA ILE A 33 10.04 -2.51 -1.96
C ILE A 33 9.21 -1.68 -0.96
N ASP A 34 8.14 -1.04 -1.41
CA ASP A 34 7.34 -0.13 -0.59
C ASP A 34 6.55 -0.88 0.48
N SER A 35 5.80 -1.92 0.08
CA SER A 35 5.05 -2.75 1.03
C SER A 35 5.97 -3.57 1.93
N THR A 36 7.13 -4.01 1.42
CA THR A 36 8.16 -4.75 2.19
C THR A 36 8.82 -3.89 3.24
N LEU A 37 9.20 -2.64 2.92
CA LEU A 37 9.80 -1.73 3.88
C LEU A 37 8.82 -1.43 5.03
N ILE A 38 7.56 -1.16 4.70
CA ILE A 38 6.51 -0.92 5.70
C ILE A 38 6.30 -2.15 6.58
N ALA A 39 6.16 -3.35 6.01
CA ALA A 39 6.02 -4.59 6.77
C ALA A 39 7.22 -4.84 7.70
N PHE A 40 8.44 -4.71 7.17
CA PHE A 40 9.68 -4.93 7.91
C PHE A 40 9.86 -3.97 9.09
N LEU A 41 9.42 -2.73 8.96
CA LEU A 41 9.48 -1.75 10.03
C LEU A 41 8.31 -1.91 11.02
N ALA A 42 7.11 -2.23 10.55
CA ALA A 42 5.90 -2.37 11.36
C ALA A 42 6.00 -3.51 12.40
N GLN A 43 6.66 -4.62 12.05
CA GLN A 43 6.86 -5.76 12.97
C GLN A 43 7.66 -5.42 14.23
N LYS A 44 8.35 -4.27 14.27
CA LYS A 44 9.01 -3.77 15.49
C LYS A 44 8.02 -3.24 16.53
N TYR A 45 6.78 -2.93 16.12
CA TYR A 45 5.80 -2.21 16.94
C TYR A 45 4.47 -2.94 17.13
N CYS A 46 4.12 -3.92 16.28
CA CYS A 46 2.88 -4.68 16.37
C CYS A 46 2.98 -6.05 15.66
N ASP A 47 2.00 -6.92 15.90
CA ASP A 47 1.85 -8.15 15.11
C ASP A 47 1.30 -7.83 13.72
N VAL A 48 1.91 -8.43 12.69
CA VAL A 48 1.62 -8.13 11.28
C VAL A 48 1.06 -9.35 10.55
N GLU A 49 -0.15 -9.23 9.99
CA GLU A 49 -0.71 -10.14 8.97
C GLU A 49 -0.37 -9.58 7.58
N LEU A 50 0.36 -10.33 6.74
CA LEU A 50 0.57 -9.96 5.35
C LEU A 50 -0.49 -10.63 4.46
N ILE A 51 -1.13 -9.85 3.59
CA ILE A 51 -2.11 -10.35 2.64
C ILE A 51 -1.68 -9.99 1.23
N ALA A 52 -1.32 -11.00 0.43
CA ALA A 52 -1.09 -10.86 -1.00
C ALA A 52 -2.27 -11.43 -1.78
N VAL A 53 -2.69 -10.70 -2.81
CA VAL A 53 -3.79 -11.10 -3.69
C VAL A 53 -3.25 -11.16 -5.12
N GLY A 54 -3.57 -12.23 -5.85
CA GLY A 54 -3.15 -12.38 -7.24
C GLY A 54 -3.77 -13.61 -7.88
N VAL A 55 -3.53 -13.79 -9.18
CA VAL A 55 -3.92 -15.02 -9.88
C VAL A 55 -2.90 -16.14 -9.59
N PRO A 56 -3.26 -17.42 -9.79
CA PRO A 56 -2.30 -18.53 -9.71
C PRO A 56 -1.06 -18.27 -10.58
N ASP A 57 0.11 -18.65 -10.05
CA ASP A 57 1.43 -18.48 -10.69
C ASP A 57 1.84 -17.03 -11.04
N ALA A 58 1.13 -16.02 -10.52
CA ALA A 58 1.47 -14.62 -10.76
C ALA A 58 2.87 -14.28 -10.22
N HIS A 59 3.60 -13.47 -11.01
CA HIS A 59 4.91 -12.94 -10.60
C HIS A 59 4.83 -12.22 -9.25
N ASP A 60 3.77 -11.45 -9.01
CA ASP A 60 3.61 -10.67 -7.78
C ASP A 60 3.39 -11.55 -6.54
N ILE A 61 2.73 -12.70 -6.68
CA ILE A 61 2.63 -13.69 -5.60
C ILE A 61 4.01 -14.28 -5.28
N ASN A 62 4.81 -14.58 -6.30
CA ASN A 62 6.19 -15.06 -6.10
C ASN A 62 7.08 -14.01 -5.43
N ALA A 63 6.93 -12.73 -5.80
CA ALA A 63 7.61 -11.61 -5.15
C ALA A 63 7.18 -11.48 -3.69
N ALA A 64 5.87 -11.53 -3.41
CA ALA A 64 5.34 -11.50 -2.06
C ALA A 64 5.87 -12.65 -1.19
N ARG A 65 5.85 -13.90 -1.69
CA ARG A 65 6.40 -15.06 -0.96
C ARG A 65 7.90 -14.91 -0.68
N SER A 66 8.65 -14.36 -1.63
CA SER A 66 10.09 -14.14 -1.48
C SER A 66 10.39 -13.05 -0.45
N ALA A 67 9.67 -11.94 -0.51
CA ALA A 67 9.81 -10.82 0.41
C ALA A 67 9.37 -11.19 1.84
N SER A 68 8.24 -11.91 2.00
CA SER A 68 7.75 -12.35 3.31
C SER A 68 8.76 -13.28 4.01
N LYS A 69 9.39 -14.18 3.24
CA LYS A 69 10.47 -15.06 3.75
C LYS A 69 11.72 -14.27 4.15
N LEU A 70 12.04 -13.20 3.43
CA LEU A 70 13.19 -12.34 3.75
C LEU A 70 13.00 -11.60 5.09
N ILE A 71 11.79 -11.14 5.36
CA ILE A 71 11.46 -10.36 6.56
C ILE A 71 10.92 -11.21 7.72
N ASP A 72 10.78 -12.53 7.51
CA ASP A 72 10.31 -13.53 8.47
C ASP A 72 8.90 -13.28 9.03
N ILE A 73 7.97 -12.93 8.15
CA ILE A 73 6.55 -12.73 8.48
C ILE A 73 5.69 -13.69 7.66
N GLU A 74 4.70 -14.32 8.31
CA GLU A 74 3.76 -15.23 7.64
C GLU A 74 2.93 -14.49 6.60
N LEU A 75 2.82 -15.09 5.40
CA LEU A 75 2.07 -14.53 4.28
C LEU A 75 0.80 -15.33 4.01
N LYS A 76 -0.34 -14.66 4.11
CA LYS A 76 -1.62 -15.14 3.59
C LYS A 76 -1.73 -14.78 2.12
N VAL A 77 -1.78 -15.79 1.27
CA VAL A 77 -2.01 -15.61 -0.17
C VAL A 77 -3.46 -15.91 -0.50
N ILE A 78 -4.12 -14.96 -1.17
CA ILE A 78 -5.46 -15.13 -1.74
C ILE A 78 -5.29 -15.26 -3.26
N GLU A 79 -5.37 -16.49 -3.75
CA GLU A 79 -5.39 -16.76 -5.18
C GLU A 79 -6.80 -16.55 -5.71
N VAL A 80 -6.91 -15.78 -6.80
CA VAL A 80 -8.20 -15.35 -7.38
C VAL A 80 -8.29 -15.92 -8.79
N GLU A 81 -9.31 -16.74 -9.04
CA GLU A 81 -9.59 -17.25 -10.38
C GLU A 81 -10.26 -16.17 -11.24
N PRO A 82 -10.15 -16.22 -12.58
CA PRO A 82 -10.73 -15.21 -13.46
C PRO A 82 -12.23 -14.93 -13.25
N ASN A 83 -13.02 -15.95 -12.91
CA ASN A 83 -14.45 -15.78 -12.63
C ASN A 83 -14.71 -15.03 -11.31
N ASP A 84 -13.86 -15.25 -10.32
CA ASP A 84 -13.93 -14.55 -9.03
C ASP A 84 -13.50 -13.09 -9.21
N MET A 85 -12.50 -12.81 -10.05
CA MET A 85 -12.11 -11.44 -10.40
C MET A 85 -13.28 -10.63 -10.98
N ILE A 86 -14.07 -11.24 -11.86
CA ILE A 86 -15.26 -10.60 -12.45
C ILE A 86 -16.29 -10.31 -11.35
N THR A 87 -16.55 -11.29 -10.49
CA THR A 87 -17.55 -11.17 -9.42
C THR A 87 -17.16 -10.09 -8.41
N GLU A 88 -15.92 -10.13 -7.91
CA GLU A 88 -15.36 -9.15 -6.98
C GLU A 88 -15.30 -7.75 -7.61
N GLY A 89 -14.93 -7.65 -8.89
CA GLY A 89 -14.94 -6.37 -9.63
C GLY A 89 -16.34 -5.77 -9.74
N MET A 90 -17.37 -6.59 -10.01
CA MET A 90 -18.76 -6.15 -10.03
C MET A 90 -19.27 -5.74 -8.64
N GLU A 91 -18.89 -6.46 -7.58
CA GLU A 91 -19.21 -6.08 -6.20
C GLU A 91 -18.59 -4.72 -5.84
N MET A 92 -17.29 -4.56 -6.13
CA MET A 92 -16.58 -3.31 -5.90
C MET A 92 -17.21 -2.13 -6.66
N GLN A 93 -17.61 -2.31 -7.93
CA GLN A 93 -18.27 -1.27 -8.72
C GLN A 93 -19.67 -0.89 -8.25
N ARG A 94 -20.37 -1.78 -7.50
CA ARG A 94 -21.63 -1.41 -6.84
C ARG A 94 -21.41 -0.48 -5.66
N TYR A 95 -20.22 -0.52 -5.05
CA TYR A 95 -19.86 0.27 -3.88
C TYR A 95 -19.14 1.58 -4.24
N LEU A 96 -18.36 1.55 -5.32
CA LEU A 96 -17.49 2.63 -5.76
C LEU A 96 -17.76 2.99 -7.22
N ASN A 97 -17.77 4.28 -7.53
CA ASN A 97 -17.81 4.75 -8.92
C ASN A 97 -16.38 4.89 -9.45
N LEU A 98 -15.84 3.79 -10.00
CA LEU A 98 -14.47 3.70 -10.51
C LEU A 98 -14.45 3.57 -12.03
N SER A 99 -13.45 4.17 -12.67
CA SER A 99 -13.10 3.86 -14.06
C SER A 99 -12.59 2.41 -14.19
N SER A 100 -12.59 1.84 -15.40
CA SER A 100 -12.11 0.47 -15.62
C SER A 100 -10.67 0.25 -15.18
N ILE A 101 -9.79 1.25 -15.37
CA ILE A 101 -8.39 1.20 -14.93
C ILE A 101 -8.30 1.20 -13.41
N GLU A 102 -9.15 1.98 -12.73
CA GLU A 102 -9.18 1.97 -11.27
C GLU A 102 -9.73 0.67 -10.72
N VAL A 103 -10.67 0.01 -11.41
CA VAL A 103 -11.14 -1.33 -11.02
C VAL A 103 -9.98 -2.32 -11.07
N GLU A 104 -9.24 -2.36 -12.18
CA GLU A 104 -8.09 -3.26 -12.33
C GLU A 104 -7.04 -3.03 -11.22
N PHE A 105 -6.75 -1.77 -10.92
CA PHE A 105 -5.78 -1.40 -9.89
C PHE A 105 -6.27 -1.66 -8.46
N MET A 106 -7.54 -1.40 -8.16
CA MET A 106 -8.10 -1.48 -6.81
C MET A 106 -8.57 -2.88 -6.42
N LEU A 107 -8.78 -3.79 -7.39
CA LEU A 107 -9.31 -5.12 -7.12
C LEU A 107 -8.46 -5.93 -6.11
N PRO A 108 -7.12 -5.98 -6.21
CA PRO A 108 -6.31 -6.66 -5.19
C PRO A 108 -6.47 -6.04 -3.80
N PHE A 109 -6.54 -4.71 -3.70
CA PHE A 109 -6.72 -4.00 -2.43
C PHE A 109 -8.12 -4.26 -1.83
N TRP A 110 -9.17 -4.26 -2.66
CA TRP A 110 -10.54 -4.64 -2.26
C TRP A 110 -10.59 -6.03 -1.65
N ILE A 111 -9.99 -7.01 -2.32
CA ILE A 111 -9.97 -8.40 -1.86
C ILE A 111 -9.12 -8.53 -0.58
N ALA A 112 -8.00 -7.81 -0.49
CA ALA A 112 -7.19 -7.77 0.73
C ALA A 112 -7.98 -7.18 1.91
N ALA A 113 -8.75 -6.11 1.70
CA ALA A 113 -9.63 -5.53 2.71
C ALA A 113 -10.71 -6.52 3.16
N LYS A 114 -11.41 -7.17 2.22
CA LYS A 114 -12.43 -8.20 2.50
C LYS A 114 -11.88 -9.37 3.33
N ASN A 115 -10.58 -9.67 3.19
CA ASN A 115 -9.91 -10.80 3.85
C ASN A 115 -9.05 -10.40 5.05
N SER A 116 -9.02 -9.13 5.43
CA SER A 116 -8.32 -8.64 6.62
C SER A 116 -8.96 -9.17 7.89
N THR A 117 -8.16 -9.70 8.82
CA THR A 117 -8.66 -10.18 10.12
C THR A 117 -8.52 -9.15 11.24
N ASN A 118 -7.88 -8.01 10.95
CA ASN A 118 -7.57 -6.96 11.90
C ASN A 118 -8.32 -5.65 11.58
N SER A 119 -8.43 -4.76 12.57
CA SER A 119 -9.14 -3.48 12.44
C SER A 119 -8.45 -2.43 11.55
N ILE A 120 -7.16 -2.63 11.23
CA ILE A 120 -6.37 -1.70 10.42
C ILE A 120 -5.89 -2.45 9.18
N LEU A 121 -6.10 -1.85 8.01
CA LEU A 121 -5.46 -2.25 6.77
C LEU A 121 -4.45 -1.18 6.35
N MET A 122 -3.18 -1.56 6.38
CA MET A 122 -2.07 -0.71 6.00
C MET A 122 -1.60 -1.03 4.57
N CYS A 123 -1.13 -0.04 3.83
CA CYS A 123 -0.58 -0.24 2.48
C CYS A 123 0.60 0.68 2.18
N GLY A 124 1.35 0.34 1.12
CA GLY A 124 2.48 1.13 0.62
C GLY A 124 2.11 2.32 -0.25
N GLN A 125 0.83 2.71 -0.28
CA GLN A 125 0.34 3.77 -1.17
C GLN A 125 1.03 5.11 -0.87
N GLY A 126 1.41 5.83 -1.92
CA GLY A 126 2.08 7.12 -1.83
C GLY A 126 3.60 7.09 -2.02
N ALA A 127 4.23 5.91 -1.96
CA ALA A 127 5.68 5.80 -2.16
C ALA A 127 6.10 6.23 -3.57
N ASP A 128 5.40 5.74 -4.60
CA ASP A 128 5.68 6.11 -6.00
C ASP A 128 5.51 7.60 -6.25
N GLU A 129 4.47 8.23 -5.71
CA GLU A 129 4.22 9.66 -5.83
C GLU A 129 5.27 10.50 -5.10
N LEU A 130 5.72 10.05 -3.92
CA LEU A 130 6.72 10.77 -3.13
C LEU A 130 8.12 10.69 -3.70
N PHE A 131 8.51 9.52 -4.20
CA PHE A 131 9.89 9.24 -4.59
C PHE A 131 10.10 9.11 -6.10
N GLY A 132 9.04 9.29 -6.89
CA GLY A 132 9.12 9.17 -8.34
C GLY A 132 9.31 7.72 -8.81
N GLY A 133 8.66 6.76 -8.16
CA GLY A 133 8.84 5.32 -8.45
C GLY A 133 8.21 4.84 -9.77
N TYR A 134 7.23 5.58 -10.30
CA TYR A 134 6.57 5.21 -11.54
C TYR A 134 7.50 5.19 -12.76
N ALA A 135 7.29 4.19 -13.64
CA ALA A 135 8.07 4.06 -14.87
C ALA A 135 8.04 5.30 -15.76
N ARG A 136 6.92 6.03 -15.80
CA ARG A 136 6.77 7.26 -16.58
C ARG A 136 7.76 8.36 -16.18
N PHE A 137 8.25 8.36 -14.94
CA PHE A 137 9.24 9.34 -14.46
C PHE A 137 10.67 9.03 -14.90
N ARG A 138 10.92 7.82 -15.43
CA ARG A 138 12.23 7.41 -15.96
C ARG A 138 12.41 7.72 -17.45
N ALA A 139 11.41 8.28 -18.12
CA ALA A 139 11.52 8.64 -19.53
C ALA A 139 12.42 9.88 -19.72
N GLU A 140 13.17 9.94 -20.83
CA GLU A 140 14.16 11.00 -21.09
C GLU A 140 13.59 12.44 -21.02
N ASN A 141 12.32 12.62 -21.39
CA ASN A 141 11.62 13.91 -21.36
C ASN A 141 10.51 13.94 -20.30
N ALA A 142 10.64 13.17 -19.22
CA ALA A 142 9.64 13.14 -18.17
C ALA A 142 9.62 14.48 -17.41
N GLU A 143 8.56 15.26 -17.61
CA GLU A 143 8.21 16.33 -16.69
C GLU A 143 7.30 15.78 -15.61
N TYR A 144 7.66 15.99 -14.35
CA TYR A 144 6.84 15.56 -13.22
C TYR A 144 6.88 16.55 -12.07
N ASN A 145 5.76 16.62 -11.37
CA ASN A 145 5.60 17.41 -10.16
C ASN A 145 5.13 16.47 -9.05
N LEU A 146 6.08 15.92 -8.29
CA LEU A 146 5.81 14.94 -7.24
C LEU A 146 4.85 15.50 -6.18
N GLY A 147 4.97 16.77 -5.80
CA GLY A 147 4.04 17.42 -4.88
C GLY A 147 2.59 17.44 -5.40
N LYS A 148 2.40 17.64 -6.72
CA LYS A 148 1.09 17.52 -7.38
C LYS A 148 0.61 16.07 -7.41
N GLU A 149 1.47 15.11 -7.67
CA GLU A 149 1.13 13.67 -7.65
C GLU A 149 0.63 13.25 -6.27
N VAL A 150 1.37 13.60 -5.21
CA VAL A 150 0.98 13.38 -3.81
C VAL A 150 -0.35 14.07 -3.49
N SER A 151 -0.51 15.34 -3.87
CA SER A 151 -1.75 16.09 -3.63
C SER A 151 -2.96 15.46 -4.32
N ASN A 152 -2.81 15.03 -5.58
CA ASN A 152 -3.86 14.37 -6.33
C ASN A 152 -4.23 13.02 -5.69
N LEU A 153 -3.25 12.24 -5.24
CA LEU A 153 -3.50 10.97 -4.56
C LEU A 153 -4.27 11.21 -3.25
N ILE A 154 -3.84 12.16 -2.42
CA ILE A 154 -4.52 12.52 -1.16
C ILE A 154 -5.98 12.92 -1.41
N GLN A 155 -6.26 13.64 -2.50
CA GLN A 155 -7.63 14.01 -2.86
C GLN A 155 -8.50 12.82 -3.27
N ARG A 156 -7.90 11.77 -3.85
CA ARG A 156 -8.62 10.56 -4.32
C ARG A 156 -8.80 9.50 -3.25
N LEU A 157 -7.91 9.44 -2.25
CA LEU A 157 -7.94 8.44 -1.18
C LEU A 157 -9.30 8.32 -0.46
N PRO A 158 -9.98 9.42 -0.07
CA PRO A 158 -11.27 9.36 0.61
C PRO A 158 -12.35 8.63 -0.19
N ASP A 159 -12.33 8.77 -1.51
CA ASP A 159 -13.36 8.23 -2.40
C ASP A 159 -13.05 6.81 -2.91
N ARG A 160 -11.85 6.29 -2.62
CA ARG A 160 -11.37 4.99 -3.12
C ARG A 160 -10.90 4.09 -1.98
N GLU A 161 -9.63 4.15 -1.60
CA GLU A 161 -9.02 3.28 -0.58
C GLU A 161 -9.73 3.40 0.77
N LYS A 162 -10.03 4.63 1.21
CA LYS A 162 -10.70 4.87 2.49
C LYS A 162 -12.12 4.33 2.48
N LYS A 163 -12.83 4.56 1.38
CA LYS A 163 -14.19 4.04 1.20
C LYS A 163 -14.21 2.50 1.18
N ILE A 164 -13.23 1.86 0.53
CA ILE A 164 -13.06 0.39 0.58
C ILE A 164 -12.89 -0.09 2.02
N THR A 165 -11.94 0.49 2.76
CA THR A 165 -11.70 0.05 4.15
C THR A 165 -12.91 0.28 5.04
N GLU A 166 -13.58 1.43 4.93
CA GLU A 166 -14.80 1.74 5.68
C GLU A 166 -15.93 0.75 5.38
N GLY A 167 -16.06 0.32 4.12
CA GLY A 167 -17.04 -0.69 3.69
C GLY A 167 -16.85 -2.06 4.35
N PHE A 168 -15.64 -2.37 4.82
CA PHE A 168 -15.32 -3.59 5.57
C PHE A 168 -15.11 -3.35 7.06
N GLY A 169 -15.42 -2.15 7.58
CA GLY A 169 -15.23 -1.80 8.99
C GLY A 169 -13.77 -1.66 9.41
N LEU A 170 -12.88 -1.34 8.47
CA LEU A 170 -11.44 -1.19 8.64
C LEU A 170 -11.02 0.28 8.67
N GLU A 171 -9.95 0.56 9.38
CA GLU A 171 -9.21 1.82 9.32
C GLU A 171 -8.08 1.73 8.31
N LEU A 172 -8.00 2.70 7.38
CA LEU A 172 -6.92 2.79 6.41
C LEU A 172 -5.67 3.42 7.04
N SER A 173 -4.50 2.83 6.80
CA SER A 173 -3.20 3.45 7.10
C SER A 173 -2.29 3.49 5.87
N CYS A 174 -1.84 4.69 5.49
CA CYS A 174 -0.87 4.91 4.42
C CYS A 174 0.35 5.65 5.00
N PRO A 175 1.35 4.94 5.58
CA PRO A 175 2.42 5.59 6.35
C PRO A 175 3.23 6.62 5.55
N TYR A 176 3.45 6.35 4.25
CA TYR A 176 4.13 7.26 3.34
C TYR A 176 3.44 8.62 3.22
N LEU A 177 2.11 8.65 3.28
CA LEU A 177 1.30 9.87 3.12
C LEU A 177 1.06 10.61 4.43
N SER A 178 1.74 10.21 5.51
CA SER A 178 1.71 10.99 6.74
C SER A 178 2.43 12.32 6.54
N LYS A 179 1.90 13.38 7.17
CA LYS A 179 2.50 14.71 7.10
C LYS A 179 4.00 14.74 7.44
N PRO A 180 4.50 14.04 8.49
CA PRO A 180 5.93 14.02 8.78
C PRO A 180 6.78 13.36 7.69
N VAL A 181 6.26 12.36 6.99
CA VAL A 181 6.97 11.69 5.89
C VAL A 181 6.98 12.57 4.64
N ILE A 182 5.83 13.14 4.26
CA ILE A 182 5.73 14.08 3.14
C ILE A 182 6.69 15.26 3.35
N GLU A 183 6.66 15.91 4.52
CA GLU A 183 7.56 17.02 4.80
C GLU A 183 9.04 16.62 4.79
N ALA A 184 9.37 15.41 5.25
CA ALA A 184 10.75 14.92 5.22
C ALA A 184 11.22 14.64 3.79
N ALA A 185 10.34 14.16 2.92
CA ALA A 185 10.61 13.93 1.50
C ALA A 185 10.69 15.23 0.69
N GLU A 186 9.83 16.22 0.96
CA GLU A 186 9.76 17.48 0.20
C GLU A 186 10.83 18.50 0.60
N LYS A 187 11.29 18.51 1.85
CA LYS A 187 12.14 19.59 2.36
C LYS A 187 13.54 19.64 1.73
N TYR A 188 14.01 18.63 1.00
CA TYR A 188 15.43 18.54 0.61
C TYR A 188 15.73 17.82 -0.71
#